data_AF-A0A3N7EQI9-F1
#
_entry.id   AF-A0A3N7EQI9-F1
#
_cell.length_a   1.000
_cell.length_b   1.000
_cell.length_c   1.000
_cell.angle_alpha   90.00
_cell.angle_beta   90.00
_cell.angle_gamma   90.00
#
_symmetry.space_group_name_H-M   'P 1'
#
loop_
_entity.id
_entity.type
_entity.pdbx_description
1 polymer ?
#
loop_
_entity_poly.entity_id
_entity_poly.type
_entity_poly.pdbx_seq_one_letter_code
_entity_poly.pdbx_strand_id
1 'polypeptide(L)'
;MRRRLILGERIMHVDAKTPLNCVFTAKILGSISKENLHKALHKIQQKHPLLQMNIDATGKVPYFILNANIGKIPVRIAERFTNEDWLAESKMEWYKLFDTQNEPLARVVWLKGETESDLLLVLPHCICDGTTILNLLRELMTLIDNPEQELAPYPSFISVNDLLPEDFSITKFAHFKGKIFAALGRLFFFFKATSNHNLDRSNYAVHWKISTENTKKLLLKCKAENTTVHAAICVAFMEAFKQVQGEKAHGKVICPVDIRRFVEAIKQDTMFAFAPIAELKLDQTENSFWTKAQTLKSDLDAKVAEMKVYDLLSMSEYFHSSVNKMIGFLRTTKGTHDVTLSNMGLLNIRQDYQNFKIETIYSPTVAFPWRNANTLVCSTFNGQLDFSFMSNESFLREFDAWQIKARAMELIKENINELADV
;
A
#
# COMPACT_ATOMS: atom_id res chain seq x y z
N MET A 1 -3.58 -25.62 -9.61
CA MET A 1 -2.28 -24.99 -9.27
C MET A 1 -2.15 -24.90 -7.75
N ARG A 2 -0.96 -25.15 -7.20
CA ARG A 2 -0.62 -24.97 -5.77
C ARG A 2 0.70 -24.21 -5.69
N ARG A 3 0.66 -22.99 -5.20
CA ARG A 3 1.80 -22.05 -5.17
C ARG A 3 2.11 -21.65 -3.74
N ARG A 4 3.37 -21.77 -3.35
CA ARG A 4 3.81 -21.28 -2.04
C ARG A 4 3.75 -19.76 -2.03
N LEU A 5 3.27 -19.17 -0.93
CA LEU A 5 3.42 -17.73 -0.73
C LEU A 5 4.92 -17.41 -0.59
N ILE A 6 5.41 -16.45 -1.37
CA ILE A 6 6.78 -15.92 -1.24
C ILE A 6 6.93 -15.21 0.10
N LEU A 7 8.16 -14.92 0.55
CA LEU A 7 8.37 -14.33 1.87
C LEU A 7 7.52 -13.08 2.13
N GLY A 8 7.47 -12.15 1.17
CA GLY A 8 6.67 -10.92 1.24
C GLY A 8 5.18 -11.18 1.43
N GLU A 9 4.59 -12.03 0.58
CA GLU A 9 3.19 -12.43 0.67
C GLU A 9 2.88 -13.08 2.02
N ARG A 10 3.80 -13.89 2.56
CA ARG A 10 3.62 -14.51 3.90
C ARG A 10 3.62 -13.49 5.03
N ILE A 11 4.49 -12.49 4.98
CA ILE A 11 4.51 -11.40 5.96
C ILE A 11 3.18 -10.64 5.92
N MET A 12 2.68 -10.32 4.71
CA MET A 12 1.41 -9.62 4.53
C MET A 12 0.18 -10.51 4.76
N HIS A 13 0.32 -11.83 4.71
CA HIS A 13 -0.74 -12.75 5.11
C HIS A 13 -0.89 -12.82 6.63
N VAL A 14 0.22 -12.62 7.36
CA VAL A 14 0.29 -12.67 8.82
C VAL A 14 -0.02 -14.07 9.38
N ASP A 15 -1.30 -14.41 9.45
CA ASP A 15 -1.86 -15.70 9.81
C ASP A 15 -3.35 -15.74 9.39
N ALA A 16 -4.00 -16.92 9.49
CA ALA A 16 -5.39 -17.10 9.06
C ALA A 16 -6.44 -16.32 9.88
N LYS A 17 -6.05 -15.70 11.01
CA LYS A 17 -6.97 -15.05 11.96
C LYS A 17 -6.73 -13.54 12.09
N THR A 18 -5.69 -13.03 11.47
CA THR A 18 -5.30 -11.62 11.54
C THR A 18 -5.60 -10.96 10.20
N PRO A 19 -6.60 -10.07 10.13
CA PRO A 19 -6.89 -9.37 8.90
C PRO A 19 -5.80 -8.32 8.62
N LEU A 20 -5.42 -8.21 7.36
CA LEU A 20 -4.56 -7.13 6.86
C LEU A 20 -5.09 -6.80 5.45
N ASN A 21 -6.14 -5.99 5.42
CA ASN A 21 -6.85 -5.64 4.19
C ASN A 21 -6.52 -4.22 3.75
N CYS A 22 -6.31 -4.06 2.46
CA CYS A 22 -6.25 -2.77 1.78
C CYS A 22 -7.65 -2.40 1.28
N VAL A 23 -8.08 -1.17 1.55
CA VAL A 23 -9.35 -0.62 1.07
C VAL A 23 -9.07 0.58 0.18
N PHE A 24 -9.58 0.57 -1.04
CA PHE A 24 -9.42 1.66 -1.99
C PHE A 24 -10.78 2.10 -2.52
N THR A 25 -11.04 3.41 -2.45
CA THR A 25 -12.39 3.94 -2.61
C THR A 25 -12.44 4.99 -3.70
N ALA A 26 -13.41 4.86 -4.60
CA ALA A 26 -13.75 5.88 -5.57
C ALA A 26 -15.15 6.44 -5.29
N LYS A 27 -15.25 7.76 -5.19
CA LYS A 27 -16.53 8.47 -5.20
C LYS A 27 -16.95 8.75 -6.64
N ILE A 28 -18.18 8.39 -6.96
CA ILE A 28 -18.72 8.39 -8.30
C ILE A 28 -19.98 9.27 -8.34
N LEU A 29 -20.05 10.15 -9.34
CA LEU A 29 -21.22 10.95 -9.65
C LEU A 29 -21.99 10.31 -10.81
N GLY A 30 -23.29 10.19 -10.67
CA GLY A 30 -24.15 9.50 -11.63
C GLY A 30 -24.45 8.06 -11.20
N SER A 31 -24.97 7.28 -12.16
CA SER A 31 -25.48 5.94 -11.87
C SER A 31 -24.56 4.85 -12.40
N ILE A 32 -24.31 3.84 -11.57
CA ILE A 32 -23.61 2.62 -11.96
C ILE A 32 -24.65 1.51 -12.14
N SER A 33 -24.60 0.80 -13.27
CA SER A 33 -25.42 -0.39 -13.46
C SER A 33 -24.92 -1.53 -12.58
N LYS A 34 -25.80 -2.08 -11.74
CA LYS A 34 -25.50 -3.28 -10.94
C LYS A 34 -25.10 -4.46 -11.82
N GLU A 35 -25.74 -4.60 -12.97
CA GLU A 35 -25.43 -5.65 -13.93
C GLU A 35 -24.02 -5.48 -14.50
N ASN A 36 -23.67 -4.27 -14.94
CA ASN A 36 -22.33 -3.99 -15.48
C ASN A 36 -21.25 -4.13 -14.41
N LEU A 37 -21.52 -3.75 -13.16
CA LEU A 37 -20.62 -3.97 -12.04
C LEU A 37 -20.31 -5.47 -11.87
N HIS A 38 -21.32 -6.34 -11.88
CA HIS A 38 -21.09 -7.78 -11.75
C HIS A 38 -20.40 -8.38 -12.99
N LYS A 39 -20.73 -7.93 -14.21
CA LYS A 39 -20.03 -8.35 -15.43
C LYS A 39 -18.55 -7.95 -15.39
N ALA A 40 -18.26 -6.72 -14.99
CA ALA A 40 -16.90 -6.20 -14.84
C ALA A 40 -16.09 -7.02 -13.83
N LEU A 41 -16.64 -7.24 -12.64
CA LEU A 41 -15.99 -8.05 -11.61
C LEU A 41 -15.75 -9.49 -12.06
N HIS A 42 -16.68 -10.09 -12.81
CA HIS A 42 -16.48 -11.42 -13.38
C HIS A 42 -15.29 -11.45 -14.34
N LYS A 43 -15.20 -10.50 -15.28
CA LYS A 43 -14.08 -10.40 -16.23
C LYS A 43 -12.74 -10.18 -15.53
N ILE A 44 -12.68 -9.29 -14.54
CA ILE A 44 -11.49 -9.06 -13.71
C ILE A 44 -11.09 -10.34 -12.98
N GLN A 45 -12.06 -11.05 -12.39
CA GLN A 45 -11.80 -12.31 -11.70
C GLN A 45 -11.21 -13.37 -12.65
N GLN A 46 -11.69 -13.45 -13.90
CA GLN A 46 -11.13 -14.37 -14.91
C GLN A 46 -9.74 -13.96 -15.39
N LYS A 47 -9.47 -12.65 -15.49
CA LYS A 47 -8.15 -12.13 -15.88
C LYS A 47 -7.06 -12.51 -14.88
N HIS A 48 -7.33 -12.33 -13.59
CA HIS A 48 -6.31 -12.38 -12.54
C HIS A 48 -6.32 -13.70 -11.75
N PRO A 49 -5.27 -14.53 -11.85
CA PRO A 49 -5.22 -15.84 -11.19
C PRO A 49 -5.41 -15.83 -9.67
N LEU A 50 -4.91 -14.79 -8.96
CA LEU A 50 -5.04 -14.73 -7.49
C LEU A 50 -6.49 -14.56 -7.03
N LEU A 51 -7.38 -14.07 -7.89
CA LEU A 51 -8.82 -13.96 -7.62
C LEU A 51 -9.57 -15.29 -7.87
N GLN A 52 -8.87 -16.32 -8.36
CA GLN A 52 -9.35 -17.69 -8.53
C GLN A 52 -8.74 -18.65 -7.48
N MET A 53 -8.03 -18.11 -6.49
CA MET A 53 -7.30 -18.88 -5.49
C MET A 53 -7.82 -18.60 -4.07
N ASN A 54 -7.73 -19.62 -3.21
CA ASN A 54 -7.82 -19.47 -1.76
C ASN A 54 -6.46 -19.73 -1.10
N ILE A 55 -6.32 -19.34 0.17
CA ILE A 55 -5.11 -19.59 0.95
C ILE A 55 -5.31 -20.82 1.84
N ASP A 56 -4.55 -21.89 1.60
CA ASP A 56 -4.42 -23.00 2.54
C ASP A 56 -3.32 -22.69 3.55
N ALA A 57 -3.72 -22.39 4.79
CA ALA A 57 -2.83 -22.12 5.92
C ALA A 57 -2.87 -23.22 7.00
N THR A 58 -3.33 -24.43 6.67
CA THR A 58 -3.42 -25.55 7.64
C THR A 58 -2.06 -26.13 8.02
N GLY A 59 -1.07 -26.02 7.12
CA GLY A 59 0.30 -26.48 7.33
C GLY A 59 1.24 -25.43 7.95
N LYS A 60 2.53 -25.77 8.06
CA LYS A 60 3.58 -24.85 8.54
C LYS A 60 3.84 -23.66 7.59
N VAL A 61 3.42 -23.78 6.33
CA VAL A 61 3.65 -22.81 5.27
C VAL A 61 2.33 -22.63 4.53
N PRO A 62 1.85 -21.39 4.33
CA PRO A 62 0.64 -21.13 3.57
C PRO A 62 0.90 -21.24 2.06
N TYR A 63 -0.13 -21.67 1.34
CA TYR A 63 -0.13 -21.81 -0.12
C TYR A 63 -1.36 -21.14 -0.73
N PHE A 64 -1.19 -20.51 -1.88
CA PHE A 64 -2.31 -20.24 -2.79
C PHE A 64 -2.69 -21.52 -3.52
N ILE A 65 -3.96 -21.88 -3.44
CA ILE A 65 -4.54 -23.07 -4.07
C ILE A 65 -5.61 -22.60 -5.05
N LEU A 66 -5.48 -23.00 -6.31
CA LEU A 66 -6.53 -22.80 -7.31
C LEU A 66 -7.80 -23.50 -6.85
N ASN A 67 -8.91 -22.77 -6.79
CA ASN A 67 -10.20 -23.31 -6.42
C ASN A 67 -11.12 -23.35 -7.64
N ALA A 68 -11.41 -24.55 -8.15
CA ALA A 68 -12.30 -24.74 -9.30
C ALA A 68 -13.76 -24.35 -9.00
N ASN A 69 -14.15 -24.31 -7.73
CA ASN A 69 -15.50 -23.96 -7.28
C ASN A 69 -15.56 -22.54 -6.71
N ILE A 70 -14.58 -21.68 -7.03
CA ILE A 70 -14.54 -20.32 -6.52
C ILE A 70 -15.81 -19.55 -6.96
N GLY A 71 -16.45 -18.90 -6.00
CA GLY A 71 -17.61 -18.06 -6.21
C GLY A 71 -17.27 -16.75 -6.92
N LYS A 72 -18.29 -15.93 -7.15
CA LYS A 72 -18.13 -14.58 -7.71
C LYS A 72 -17.58 -13.64 -6.63
N ILE A 73 -16.84 -12.61 -7.04
CA ILE A 73 -16.46 -11.51 -6.14
C ILE A 73 -17.75 -10.92 -5.52
N PRO A 74 -17.90 -10.98 -4.18
CA PRO A 74 -19.11 -10.50 -3.52
C PRO A 74 -19.21 -8.96 -3.59
N VAL A 75 -20.43 -8.48 -3.75
CA VAL A 75 -20.78 -7.05 -3.71
C VAL A 75 -21.79 -6.84 -2.59
N ARG A 76 -21.41 -6.10 -1.55
CA ARG A 76 -22.34 -5.63 -0.52
C ARG A 76 -22.83 -4.24 -0.91
N ILE A 77 -24.14 -4.08 -1.05
CA ILE A 77 -24.76 -2.78 -1.31
C ILE A 77 -25.31 -2.25 0.01
N ALA A 78 -24.94 -1.03 0.37
CA ALA A 78 -25.48 -0.30 1.51
C ALA A 78 -25.90 1.10 1.05
N GLU A 79 -26.76 1.76 1.83
CA GLU A 79 -27.16 3.13 1.57
C GLU A 79 -26.06 4.11 1.96
N ARG A 80 -25.93 5.20 1.20
CA ARG A 80 -25.01 6.30 1.49
C ARG A 80 -25.78 7.46 2.12
N PHE A 81 -25.37 7.86 3.31
CA PHE A 81 -25.97 8.95 4.06
C PHE A 81 -25.07 10.20 4.11
N THR A 82 -23.75 10.03 4.21
CA THR A 82 -22.79 11.13 4.38
C THR A 82 -21.53 10.98 3.54
N ASN A 83 -20.74 12.06 3.47
CA ASN A 83 -19.41 12.05 2.82
C ASN A 83 -18.35 11.27 3.60
N GLU A 84 -18.62 10.84 4.83
CA GLU A 84 -17.66 10.13 5.69
C GLU A 84 -17.96 8.62 5.81
N ASP A 85 -19.08 8.16 5.23
CA ASP A 85 -19.50 6.75 5.32
C ASP A 85 -18.46 5.80 4.72
N TRP A 86 -17.77 6.23 3.66
CA TRP A 86 -16.69 5.45 3.05
C TRP A 86 -15.56 5.15 4.05
N LEU A 87 -15.24 6.07 4.96
CA LEU A 87 -14.17 5.91 5.93
C LEU A 87 -14.61 4.99 7.08
N ALA A 88 -15.87 5.12 7.52
CA ALA A 88 -16.47 4.19 8.49
C ALA A 88 -16.51 2.76 7.94
N GLU A 89 -16.93 2.61 6.68
CA GLU A 89 -16.98 1.33 5.96
C GLU A 89 -15.58 0.75 5.72
N SER A 90 -14.60 1.60 5.39
CA SER A 90 -13.20 1.18 5.31
C SER A 90 -12.68 0.60 6.62
N LYS A 91 -12.97 1.25 7.76
CA LYS A 91 -12.60 0.77 9.11
C LYS A 91 -13.25 -0.58 9.43
N MET A 92 -14.50 -0.80 9.02
CA MET A 92 -15.15 -2.10 9.19
C MET A 92 -14.48 -3.18 8.33
N GLU A 93 -14.19 -2.87 7.06
CA GLU A 93 -13.60 -3.81 6.12
C GLU A 93 -12.14 -4.15 6.45
N TRP A 94 -11.39 -3.28 7.14
CA TRP A 94 -10.05 -3.60 7.66
C TRP A 94 -10.02 -4.86 8.52
N TYR A 95 -11.08 -5.12 9.29
CA TYR A 95 -11.11 -6.19 10.29
C TYR A 95 -11.87 -7.44 9.86
N LYS A 96 -12.49 -7.43 8.68
CA LYS A 96 -13.27 -8.56 8.18
C LYS A 96 -12.37 -9.54 7.40
N LEU A 97 -12.31 -10.79 7.87
CA LEU A 97 -11.47 -11.83 7.30
C LEU A 97 -11.95 -12.30 5.91
N PHE A 98 -11.02 -12.89 5.15
CA PHE A 98 -11.29 -13.66 3.92
C PHE A 98 -11.23 -15.16 4.24
N ASP A 99 -12.14 -15.63 5.08
CA ASP A 99 -12.18 -16.99 5.63
C ASP A 99 -13.42 -17.80 5.16
N THR A 100 -14.29 -17.20 4.36
CA THR A 100 -15.46 -17.88 3.81
C THR A 100 -15.04 -18.84 2.70
N GLN A 101 -15.54 -20.08 2.80
CA GLN A 101 -15.22 -21.14 1.84
C GLN A 101 -15.66 -20.73 0.44
N ASN A 102 -14.79 -20.97 -0.55
CA ASN A 102 -15.02 -20.66 -1.96
C ASN A 102 -15.19 -19.17 -2.29
N GLU A 103 -15.03 -18.23 -1.36
CA GLU A 103 -15.04 -16.81 -1.72
C GLU A 103 -13.69 -16.36 -2.28
N PRO A 104 -13.66 -15.51 -3.33
CA PRO A 104 -12.44 -14.88 -3.82
C PRO A 104 -11.76 -14.02 -2.76
N LEU A 105 -10.45 -13.80 -2.91
CA LEU A 105 -9.67 -12.86 -2.10
C LEU A 105 -9.93 -11.39 -2.48
N ALA A 106 -11.15 -11.04 -2.89
CA ALA A 106 -11.56 -9.67 -3.14
C ALA A 106 -13.05 -9.52 -2.81
N ARG A 107 -13.46 -8.31 -2.43
CA ARG A 107 -14.87 -7.95 -2.27
C ARG A 107 -15.07 -6.48 -2.60
N VAL A 108 -16.32 -6.11 -2.89
CA VAL A 108 -16.72 -4.73 -3.15
C VAL A 108 -17.79 -4.32 -2.17
N VAL A 109 -17.67 -3.11 -1.62
CA VAL A 109 -18.77 -2.42 -0.94
C VAL A 109 -19.22 -1.28 -1.84
N TRP A 110 -20.51 -1.22 -2.13
CA TRP A 110 -21.14 -0.14 -2.87
C TRP A 110 -22.06 0.63 -1.93
N LEU A 111 -21.59 1.80 -1.49
CA LEU A 111 -22.40 2.76 -0.77
C LEU A 111 -23.17 3.56 -1.81
N LYS A 112 -24.44 3.22 -1.99
CA LYS A 112 -25.29 3.76 -3.04
C LYS A 112 -26.10 4.92 -2.49
N GLY A 113 -25.87 6.12 -3.04
CA GLY A 113 -26.76 7.27 -2.92
C GLY A 113 -27.59 7.47 -4.18
N GLU A 114 -28.39 8.53 -4.20
CA GLU A 114 -29.25 8.88 -5.36
C GLU A 114 -28.43 9.39 -6.56
N THR A 115 -27.52 10.33 -6.31
CA THR A 115 -26.68 10.98 -7.33
C THR A 115 -25.20 10.69 -7.18
N GLU A 116 -24.79 10.22 -6.00
CA GLU A 116 -23.40 9.93 -5.66
C GLU A 116 -23.29 8.53 -5.06
N SER A 117 -22.22 7.81 -5.37
CA SER A 117 -21.93 6.50 -4.78
C SER A 117 -20.45 6.39 -4.42
N ASP A 118 -20.14 5.64 -3.38
CA ASP A 118 -18.77 5.21 -3.10
C ASP A 118 -18.62 3.72 -3.42
N LEU A 119 -17.62 3.39 -4.23
CA LEU A 119 -17.21 2.00 -4.49
C LEU A 119 -15.90 1.72 -3.77
N LEU A 120 -15.94 0.84 -2.77
CA LEU A 120 -14.78 0.38 -2.01
C LEU A 120 -14.36 -0.98 -2.56
N LEU A 121 -13.14 -1.04 -3.11
CA LEU A 121 -12.48 -2.28 -3.48
C LEU A 121 -11.62 -2.74 -2.30
N VAL A 122 -11.85 -3.97 -1.83
CA VAL A 122 -11.19 -4.53 -0.64
C VAL A 122 -10.46 -5.82 -1.02
N LEU A 123 -9.17 -5.88 -0.72
CA LEU A 123 -8.31 -7.06 -0.93
C LEU A 123 -7.41 -7.31 0.29
N PRO A 124 -7.04 -8.56 0.61
CA PRO A 124 -6.00 -8.80 1.58
C PRO A 124 -4.65 -8.36 0.98
N HIS A 125 -3.82 -7.72 1.79
CA HIS A 125 -2.55 -7.13 1.34
C HIS A 125 -1.57 -8.18 0.79
N CYS A 126 -1.73 -9.46 1.17
CA CYS A 126 -0.92 -10.56 0.63
C CYS A 126 -1.15 -10.89 -0.85
N ILE A 127 -2.10 -10.23 -1.54
CA ILE A 127 -2.26 -10.35 -3.00
C ILE A 127 -2.30 -8.99 -3.72
N CYS A 128 -2.11 -7.89 -2.99
CA CYS A 128 -2.15 -6.56 -3.60
C CYS A 128 -1.12 -5.59 -3.00
N ASP A 129 -0.63 -4.73 -3.87
CA ASP A 129 0.12 -3.50 -3.58
C ASP A 129 -0.64 -2.29 -4.18
N GLY A 130 -0.07 -1.09 -4.02
CA GLY A 130 -0.70 0.14 -4.54
C GLY A 130 -0.95 0.09 -6.05
N THR A 131 -0.02 -0.45 -6.84
CA THR A 131 -0.17 -0.59 -8.29
C THR A 131 -1.28 -1.59 -8.65
N THR A 132 -1.34 -2.72 -7.94
CA THR A 132 -2.39 -3.73 -8.12
C THR A 132 -3.78 -3.14 -7.90
N ILE A 133 -4.00 -2.48 -6.76
CA ILE A 133 -5.34 -1.99 -6.41
C ILE A 133 -5.79 -0.83 -7.33
N LEU A 134 -4.85 0.01 -7.79
CA LEU A 134 -5.11 1.04 -8.79
C LEU A 134 -5.52 0.44 -10.15
N ASN A 135 -4.83 -0.59 -10.61
CA ASN A 135 -5.14 -1.22 -11.89
C ASN A 135 -6.49 -1.95 -11.84
N LEU A 136 -6.81 -2.64 -10.75
CA LEU A 136 -8.12 -3.24 -10.55
C LEU A 136 -9.23 -2.18 -10.55
N LEU A 137 -9.02 -1.03 -9.91
CA LEU A 137 -9.99 0.07 -9.95
C LEU A 137 -10.16 0.61 -11.39
N ARG A 138 -9.06 0.81 -12.13
CA ARG A 138 -9.10 1.25 -13.53
C ARG A 138 -9.88 0.29 -14.41
N GLU A 139 -9.59 -1.00 -14.30
CA GLU A 139 -10.30 -2.05 -15.05
C GLU A 139 -11.77 -2.10 -14.69
N LEU A 140 -12.10 -1.98 -13.39
CA LEU A 140 -13.47 -1.94 -12.92
C LEU A 140 -14.26 -0.79 -13.54
N MET A 141 -13.72 0.43 -13.50
CA MET A 141 -14.39 1.60 -14.06
C MET A 141 -14.52 1.52 -15.59
N THR A 142 -13.47 1.03 -16.27
CA THR A 142 -13.47 0.85 -17.72
C THR A 142 -14.51 -0.18 -18.17
N LEU A 143 -14.62 -1.32 -17.48
CA LEU A 143 -15.56 -2.39 -17.82
C LEU A 143 -17.00 -2.07 -17.43
N ILE A 144 -17.22 -1.26 -16.39
CA ILE A 144 -18.56 -0.76 -16.08
C ILE A 144 -19.08 0.12 -17.23
N ASP A 145 -18.20 0.94 -17.80
CA ASP A 145 -18.50 1.86 -18.92
C ASP A 145 -18.57 1.14 -20.28
N ASN A 146 -17.70 0.16 -20.50
CA ASN A 146 -17.63 -0.65 -21.72
C ASN A 146 -17.66 -2.16 -21.40
N PRO A 147 -18.86 -2.73 -21.14
CA PRO A 147 -18.99 -4.13 -20.73
C PRO A 147 -18.52 -5.15 -21.76
N GLU A 148 -18.44 -4.76 -23.04
CA GLU A 148 -17.99 -5.62 -24.13
C GLU A 148 -16.46 -5.71 -24.23
N GLN A 149 -15.71 -4.83 -23.54
CA GLN A 149 -14.26 -4.91 -23.54
C GLN A 149 -13.79 -6.22 -22.91
N GLU A 150 -12.89 -6.92 -23.60
CA GLU A 150 -12.29 -8.15 -23.11
C GLU A 150 -10.99 -7.89 -22.36
N LEU A 151 -10.71 -8.76 -21.40
CA LEU A 151 -9.48 -8.75 -20.61
C LEU A 151 -8.72 -10.05 -20.88
N ALA A 152 -7.50 -9.94 -21.41
CA ALA A 152 -6.67 -11.11 -21.65
C ALA A 152 -6.10 -11.66 -20.32
N PRO A 153 -6.38 -12.92 -19.96
CA PRO A 153 -5.83 -13.53 -18.75
C PRO A 153 -4.32 -13.78 -18.90
N TYR A 154 -3.64 -13.88 -17.76
CA TYR A 154 -2.22 -14.22 -17.70
C TYR A 154 -1.98 -15.35 -16.67
N PRO A 155 -0.92 -16.16 -16.81
CA PRO A 155 -0.63 -17.21 -15.84
C PRO A 155 -0.06 -16.63 -14.55
N SER A 156 -0.33 -17.28 -13.41
CA SER A 156 0.41 -16.99 -12.18
C SER A 156 1.82 -17.53 -12.30
N PHE A 157 2.81 -16.82 -11.77
CA PHE A 157 4.11 -17.41 -11.43
C PHE A 157 3.90 -18.55 -10.41
N ILE A 158 4.83 -19.51 -10.34
CA ILE A 158 4.80 -20.68 -9.44
C ILE A 158 5.80 -20.48 -8.29
N SER A 159 6.91 -19.81 -8.54
CA SER A 159 7.96 -19.53 -7.55
C SER A 159 8.70 -18.23 -7.85
N VAL A 160 9.54 -17.78 -6.91
CA VAL A 160 10.42 -16.63 -7.15
C VAL A 160 11.30 -16.82 -8.39
N ASN A 161 11.68 -18.06 -8.74
CA ASN A 161 12.53 -18.32 -9.90
C ASN A 161 11.90 -17.85 -11.22
N ASP A 162 10.57 -17.86 -11.34
CA ASP A 162 9.87 -17.40 -12.55
C ASP A 162 9.90 -15.86 -12.69
N LEU A 163 10.35 -15.16 -11.64
CA LEU A 163 10.51 -13.72 -11.59
C LEU A 163 11.97 -13.29 -11.83
N LEU A 164 12.90 -14.24 -11.91
CA LEU A 164 14.32 -13.95 -12.08
C LEU A 164 14.68 -13.98 -13.58
N PRO A 165 15.65 -13.17 -14.03
CA PRO A 165 16.21 -13.26 -15.38
C PRO A 165 16.76 -14.66 -15.67
N GLU A 166 16.75 -15.09 -16.94
CA GLU A 166 17.23 -16.42 -17.35
C GLU A 166 18.71 -16.67 -17.01
N ASP A 167 19.53 -15.61 -17.05
CA ASP A 167 20.95 -15.63 -16.71
C ASP A 167 21.23 -15.45 -15.21
N PHE A 168 20.19 -15.24 -14.39
CA PHE A 168 20.34 -15.10 -12.95
C PHE A 168 20.72 -16.45 -12.34
N SER A 169 21.93 -16.52 -11.77
CA SER A 169 22.40 -17.70 -11.05
C SER A 169 22.92 -17.34 -9.67
N ILE A 170 22.44 -18.09 -8.67
CA ILE A 170 22.96 -18.00 -7.31
C ILE A 170 24.20 -18.88 -7.24
N THR A 171 25.36 -18.28 -7.03
CA THR A 171 26.59 -19.06 -6.81
C THR A 171 26.46 -19.95 -5.57
N LYS A 172 27.13 -21.11 -5.54
CA LYS A 172 27.15 -22.00 -4.36
C LYS A 172 27.54 -21.25 -3.08
N PHE A 173 28.46 -20.30 -3.20
CA PHE A 173 28.89 -19.43 -2.11
C PHE A 173 27.78 -18.49 -1.63
N ALA A 174 27.03 -17.85 -2.54
CA ALA A 174 25.88 -17.02 -2.19
C ALA A 174 24.76 -17.83 -1.52
N HIS A 175 24.48 -19.04 -2.02
CA HIS A 175 23.50 -19.95 -1.40
C HIS A 175 23.92 -20.37 0.03
N PHE A 176 25.20 -20.68 0.24
CA PHE A 176 25.74 -20.96 1.58
C PHE A 176 25.63 -19.75 2.51
N LYS A 177 26.00 -18.55 2.02
CA LYS A 177 25.80 -17.28 2.75
C LYS A 177 24.34 -17.07 3.11
N GLY A 178 23.39 -17.32 2.21
CA GLY A 178 21.96 -17.18 2.48
C GLY A 178 21.48 -18.07 3.63
N LYS A 179 21.94 -19.32 3.67
CA LYS A 179 21.66 -20.23 4.80
C LYS A 179 22.26 -19.73 6.11
N ILE A 180 23.49 -19.20 6.09
CA ILE A 180 24.12 -18.59 7.27
C ILE A 180 23.31 -17.37 7.73
N PHE A 181 22.98 -16.44 6.84
CA PHE A 181 22.18 -15.25 7.17
C PHE A 181 20.81 -15.63 7.73
N ALA A 182 20.15 -16.65 7.17
CA ALA A 182 18.90 -17.16 7.72
C ALA A 182 19.08 -17.79 9.11
N ALA A 183 20.19 -18.47 9.37
CA ALA A 183 20.51 -18.98 10.72
C ALA A 183 20.78 -17.84 11.72
N LEU A 184 21.56 -16.83 11.32
CA LEU A 184 21.81 -15.63 12.12
C LEU A 184 20.51 -14.86 12.39
N GLY A 185 19.65 -14.71 11.39
CA GLY A 185 18.33 -14.10 11.54
C GLY A 185 17.46 -14.88 12.54
N ARG A 186 17.43 -16.22 12.46
CA ARG A 186 16.72 -17.06 13.44
C ARG A 186 17.24 -16.84 14.87
N LEU A 187 18.55 -16.70 15.03
CA LEU A 187 19.20 -16.44 16.32
C LEU A 187 18.86 -15.03 16.82
N PHE A 188 18.96 -14.01 15.96
CA PHE A 188 18.57 -12.64 16.28
C PHE A 188 17.12 -12.57 16.79
N PHE A 189 16.17 -13.15 16.05
CA PHE A 189 14.76 -13.16 16.46
C PHE A 189 14.47 -14.07 17.65
N PHE A 190 15.36 -14.99 18.00
CA PHE A 190 15.23 -15.78 19.24
C PHE A 190 15.48 -14.92 20.48
N PHE A 191 16.36 -13.92 20.39
CA PHE A 191 16.66 -13.00 21.49
C PHE A 191 15.79 -11.74 21.52
N LYS A 192 14.93 -11.53 20.52
CA LYS A 192 14.01 -10.39 20.49
C LYS A 192 12.70 -10.73 21.16
N ALA A 193 12.12 -9.75 21.86
CA ALA A 193 10.74 -9.83 22.30
C ALA A 193 9.84 -10.04 21.09
N THR A 194 9.01 -11.07 21.11
CA THR A 194 8.01 -11.36 20.08
C THR A 194 6.66 -11.56 20.76
N SER A 195 5.58 -11.19 20.06
CA SER A 195 4.22 -11.42 20.55
C SER A 195 3.39 -12.07 19.45
N ASN A 196 2.63 -13.09 19.84
CA ASN A 196 1.60 -13.69 18.98
C ASN A 196 0.20 -13.12 19.29
N HIS A 197 0.07 -12.23 20.28
CA HIS A 197 -1.19 -11.56 20.55
C HIS A 197 -1.49 -10.56 19.43
N ASN A 198 -2.76 -10.49 19.07
CA ASN A 198 -3.23 -9.43 18.19
C ASN A 198 -3.16 -8.12 18.97
N LEU A 199 -2.72 -7.07 18.29
CA LEU A 199 -2.81 -5.72 18.85
C LEU A 199 -4.27 -5.35 19.02
N ASP A 200 -4.52 -4.44 19.95
CA ASP A 200 -5.85 -3.88 20.16
C ASP A 200 -6.38 -3.26 18.86
N ARG A 201 -7.69 -3.42 18.61
CA ARG A 201 -8.37 -2.95 17.39
C ARG A 201 -8.72 -1.46 17.46
N SER A 202 -7.76 -0.68 17.93
CA SER A 202 -7.83 0.78 18.08
C SER A 202 -7.06 1.50 16.96
N ASN A 203 -7.11 0.95 15.74
CA ASN A 203 -6.59 1.66 14.58
C ASN A 203 -7.53 2.80 14.18
N TYR A 204 -6.94 3.89 13.70
CA TYR A 204 -7.66 5.04 13.17
C TYR A 204 -7.10 5.43 11.79
N ALA A 205 -7.87 6.26 11.09
CA ALA A 205 -7.46 6.92 9.86
C ALA A 205 -7.83 8.40 9.93
N VAL A 206 -6.90 9.25 9.52
CA VAL A 206 -7.09 10.68 9.31
C VAL A 206 -6.98 10.92 7.81
N HIS A 207 -8.06 11.43 7.20
CA HIS A 207 -8.12 11.74 5.78
C HIS A 207 -8.15 13.25 5.54
N TRP A 208 -7.51 13.72 4.47
CA TRP A 208 -7.65 15.09 3.99
C TRP A 208 -7.12 15.26 2.57
N LYS A 209 -7.38 16.44 2.01
CA LYS A 209 -6.88 16.85 0.71
C LYS A 209 -6.24 18.23 0.76
N ILE A 210 -5.31 18.46 -0.15
CA ILE A 210 -4.83 19.80 -0.49
C ILE A 210 -5.69 20.33 -1.65
N SER A 211 -5.99 21.64 -1.68
CA SER A 211 -6.72 22.23 -2.79
C SER A 211 -5.95 22.08 -4.11
N THR A 212 -6.65 22.02 -5.24
CA THR A 212 -6.03 21.92 -6.58
C THR A 212 -5.03 23.04 -6.84
N GLU A 213 -5.33 24.26 -6.36
CA GLU A 213 -4.43 25.41 -6.43
C GLU A 213 -3.13 25.17 -5.65
N ASN A 214 -3.22 24.74 -4.39
CA ASN A 214 -2.03 24.49 -3.57
C ASN A 214 -1.26 23.26 -4.05
N THR A 215 -1.94 22.23 -4.56
CA THR A 215 -1.28 21.09 -5.23
C THR A 215 -0.49 21.57 -6.45
N LYS A 216 -1.05 22.45 -7.29
CA LYS A 216 -0.34 23.04 -8.42
C LYS A 216 0.84 23.89 -7.98
N LYS A 217 0.68 24.74 -6.95
CA LYS A 217 1.78 25.54 -6.38
C LYS A 217 2.91 24.66 -5.86
N LEU A 218 2.58 23.60 -5.12
CA LEU A 218 3.55 22.63 -4.62
C LEU A 218 4.32 21.95 -5.77
N LEU A 219 3.62 21.50 -6.82
CA LEU A 219 4.25 20.90 -8.00
C LEU A 219 5.23 21.87 -8.69
N LEU A 220 4.80 23.12 -8.89
CA LEU A 220 5.63 24.15 -9.52
C LEU A 220 6.86 24.49 -8.67
N LYS A 221 6.68 24.64 -7.35
CA LYS A 221 7.78 24.93 -6.42
C LYS A 221 8.76 23.77 -6.34
N CYS A 222 8.29 22.53 -6.20
CA CYS A 222 9.18 21.35 -6.25
C CYS A 222 10.00 21.31 -7.54
N LYS A 223 9.41 21.66 -8.70
CA LYS A 223 10.12 21.74 -9.97
C LYS A 223 11.18 22.85 -9.98
N ALA A 224 10.85 24.05 -9.48
CA ALA A 224 11.80 25.16 -9.39
C ALA A 224 12.98 24.83 -8.46
N GLU A 225 12.70 24.13 -7.36
CA GLU A 225 13.68 23.70 -6.36
C GLU A 225 14.36 22.38 -6.71
N ASN A 226 14.23 21.88 -7.95
CA ASN A 226 14.85 20.63 -8.44
C ASN A 226 14.62 19.41 -7.53
N THR A 227 13.46 19.35 -6.87
CA THR A 227 13.06 18.25 -5.98
C THR A 227 11.76 17.58 -6.43
N THR A 228 11.23 16.66 -5.64
CA THR A 228 9.93 16.00 -5.89
C THR A 228 8.93 16.33 -4.80
N VAL A 229 7.64 16.22 -5.14
CA VAL A 229 6.55 16.30 -4.16
C VAL A 229 6.71 15.24 -3.07
N HIS A 230 7.16 14.03 -3.42
CA HIS A 230 7.43 12.96 -2.45
C HIS A 230 8.46 13.41 -1.40
N ALA A 231 9.61 13.93 -1.83
CA ALA A 231 10.66 14.39 -0.92
C ALA A 231 10.19 15.58 -0.06
N ALA A 232 9.45 16.54 -0.63
CA ALA A 232 8.87 17.65 0.13
C ALA A 232 7.90 17.17 1.22
N ILE A 233 7.03 16.18 0.92
CA ILE A 233 6.14 15.58 1.92
C ILE A 233 6.95 14.85 3.00
N CYS A 234 7.99 14.10 2.62
CA CYS A 234 8.90 13.44 3.58
C CYS A 234 9.51 14.45 4.57
N VAL A 235 10.03 15.58 4.08
CA VAL A 235 10.57 16.65 4.94
C VAL A 235 9.48 17.21 5.85
N ALA A 236 8.34 17.63 5.29
CA ALA A 236 7.26 18.23 6.06
C ALA A 236 6.76 17.33 7.20
N PHE A 237 6.59 16.03 6.92
CA PHE A 237 6.15 15.09 7.94
C PHE A 237 7.22 14.79 8.98
N MET A 238 8.48 14.53 8.60
CA MET A 238 9.54 14.29 9.60
C MET A 238 9.78 15.50 10.51
N GLU A 239 9.72 16.72 9.97
CA GLU A 239 9.78 17.96 10.77
C GLU A 239 8.56 18.12 11.69
N ALA A 240 7.35 17.86 11.19
CA ALA A 240 6.14 17.90 12.02
C ALA A 240 6.17 16.84 13.13
N PHE A 241 6.64 15.63 12.85
CA PHE A 241 6.87 14.61 13.87
C PHE A 241 7.85 15.10 14.93
N LYS A 242 8.99 15.70 14.54
CA LYS A 242 9.95 16.27 15.48
C LYS A 242 9.33 17.35 16.37
N GLN A 243 8.50 18.23 15.81
CA GLN A 243 7.88 19.32 16.57
C GLN A 243 6.78 18.84 17.53
N VAL A 244 6.02 17.80 17.17
CA VAL A 244 4.92 17.27 17.99
C VAL A 244 5.41 16.22 19.00
N GLN A 245 6.31 15.33 18.60
CA GLN A 245 6.77 14.19 19.41
C GLN A 245 8.12 14.45 20.10
N GLY A 246 8.82 15.53 19.77
CA GLY A 246 10.11 15.90 20.38
C GLY A 246 11.16 14.81 20.21
N GLU A 247 11.81 14.44 21.31
CA GLU A 247 12.85 13.40 21.35
C GLU A 247 12.37 12.00 20.92
N LYS A 248 11.06 11.76 20.86
CA LYS A 248 10.51 10.48 20.38
C LYS A 248 10.54 10.36 18.86
N ALA A 249 10.69 11.47 18.13
CA ALA A 249 10.80 11.44 16.67
C ALA A 249 12.16 10.88 16.23
N HIS A 250 12.14 10.02 15.22
CA HIS A 250 13.31 9.37 14.66
C HIS A 250 14.01 10.21 13.58
N GLY A 251 13.30 11.16 12.98
CA GLY A 251 13.74 11.90 11.79
C GLY A 251 13.96 10.97 10.60
N LYS A 252 13.13 9.93 10.49
CA LYS A 252 13.29 8.86 9.50
C LYS A 252 11.95 8.46 8.89
N VAL A 253 11.97 8.17 7.59
CA VAL A 253 10.81 7.70 6.81
C VAL A 253 11.16 6.44 6.06
N ILE A 254 10.24 5.47 6.00
CA ILE A 254 10.36 4.31 5.12
C ILE A 254 9.52 4.55 3.86
N CYS A 255 10.13 4.34 2.70
CA CYS A 255 9.52 4.54 1.39
C CYS A 255 9.46 3.20 0.64
N PRO A 256 8.28 2.58 0.49
CA PRO A 256 8.11 1.46 -0.42
C PRO A 256 8.35 1.88 -1.87
N VAL A 257 8.99 1.02 -2.65
CA VAL A 257 9.31 1.27 -4.07
C VAL A 257 8.62 0.20 -4.92
N ASP A 258 7.98 0.62 -6.02
CA ASP A 258 7.32 -0.33 -6.93
C ASP A 258 8.35 -1.28 -7.55
N ILE A 259 8.20 -2.57 -7.24
CA ILE A 259 9.09 -3.63 -7.70
C ILE A 259 9.09 -3.79 -9.23
N ARG A 260 8.01 -3.38 -9.90
CA ARG A 260 7.87 -3.43 -11.36
C ARG A 260 8.88 -2.57 -12.10
N ARG A 261 9.55 -1.64 -11.40
CA ARG A 261 10.69 -0.87 -11.93
C ARG A 261 11.93 -1.73 -12.18
N PHE A 262 12.01 -2.90 -11.56
CA PHE A 262 13.18 -3.76 -11.56
C PHE A 262 12.92 -5.13 -12.16
N VAL A 263 11.70 -5.67 -11.97
CA VAL A 263 11.35 -7.05 -12.32
C VAL A 263 10.40 -7.06 -13.52
N GLU A 264 10.95 -7.26 -14.72
CA GLU A 264 10.19 -7.20 -15.97
C GLU A 264 9.11 -8.28 -16.12
N ALA A 265 9.27 -9.41 -15.43
CA ALA A 265 8.29 -10.49 -15.39
C ALA A 265 6.98 -10.06 -14.71
N ILE A 266 7.04 -9.08 -13.80
CA ILE A 266 5.85 -8.51 -13.15
C ILE A 266 5.36 -7.35 -14.01
N LYS A 267 4.35 -7.61 -14.85
CA LYS A 267 3.76 -6.57 -15.70
C LYS A 267 2.97 -5.57 -14.85
N GLN A 268 2.66 -4.42 -15.44
CA GLN A 268 1.92 -3.36 -14.75
C GLN A 268 0.61 -3.87 -14.16
N ASP A 269 -0.16 -4.63 -14.93
CA ASP A 269 -1.44 -5.22 -14.53
C ASP A 269 -1.33 -6.58 -13.81
N THR A 270 -0.12 -7.05 -13.51
CA THR A 270 0.07 -8.26 -12.71
C THR A 270 -0.17 -7.96 -11.23
N MET A 271 -1.13 -8.66 -10.61
CA MET A 271 -1.34 -8.61 -9.16
C MET A 271 -0.09 -9.11 -8.42
N PHE A 272 0.39 -8.32 -7.47
CA PHE A 272 1.58 -8.63 -6.69
C PHE A 272 1.53 -7.98 -5.30
N ALA A 273 2.26 -8.54 -4.33
CA ALA A 273 2.17 -8.16 -2.92
C ALA A 273 3.54 -8.11 -2.22
N PHE A 274 4.50 -7.44 -2.86
CA PHE A 274 5.81 -7.22 -2.27
C PHE A 274 6.47 -5.98 -2.88
N ALA A 275 7.01 -5.12 -2.02
CA ALA A 275 7.73 -3.92 -2.42
C ALA A 275 9.06 -3.85 -1.64
N PRO A 276 10.21 -3.67 -2.32
CA PRO A 276 11.42 -3.25 -1.64
C PRO A 276 11.21 -1.89 -0.97
N ILE A 277 12.01 -1.60 0.06
CA ILE A 277 11.89 -0.37 0.85
C ILE A 277 13.21 0.40 0.87
N ALA A 278 13.13 1.73 0.89
CA ALA A 278 14.24 2.63 1.18
C ALA A 278 13.96 3.37 2.50
N GLU A 279 14.90 3.35 3.45
CA GLU A 279 14.85 4.21 4.64
C GLU A 279 15.57 5.52 4.31
N LEU A 280 14.93 6.66 4.52
CA LEU A 280 15.52 7.98 4.39
C LEU A 280 15.62 8.63 5.77
N LYS A 281 16.62 9.50 5.96
CA LYS A 281 16.85 10.22 7.21
C LYS A 281 17.02 11.70 6.95
N LEU A 282 16.36 12.52 7.76
CA LEU A 282 16.49 13.96 7.69
C LEU A 282 17.84 14.43 8.24
N ASP A 283 18.51 15.33 7.50
CA ASP A 283 19.66 16.06 8.02
C ASP A 283 19.19 17.12 9.03
N GLN A 284 19.75 17.07 10.23
CA GLN A 284 19.36 17.92 11.36
C GLN A 284 20.16 19.22 11.43
N THR A 285 21.27 19.32 10.69
CA THR A 285 22.12 20.52 10.68
C THR A 285 21.68 21.53 9.63
N GLU A 286 21.02 21.06 8.58
CA GLU A 286 20.38 21.89 7.57
C GLU A 286 19.10 22.52 8.14
N ASN A 287 18.80 23.76 7.78
CA ASN A 287 17.58 24.47 8.18
C ASN A 287 16.63 24.71 7.00
N SER A 288 17.15 24.80 5.78
CA SER A 288 16.35 24.99 4.56
C SER A 288 15.50 23.76 4.25
N PHE A 289 14.19 23.97 4.15
CA PHE A 289 13.22 22.95 3.76
C PHE A 289 13.53 22.37 2.38
N TRP A 290 13.83 23.24 1.41
CA TRP A 290 14.06 22.83 0.03
C TRP A 290 15.42 22.14 -0.14
N THR A 291 16.45 22.55 0.58
CA THR A 291 17.74 21.84 0.59
C THR A 291 17.58 20.44 1.18
N LYS A 292 16.84 20.29 2.29
CA LYS A 292 16.48 18.95 2.84
C LYS A 292 15.75 18.11 1.80
N ALA A 293 14.78 18.69 1.09
CA ALA A 293 14.01 17.97 0.08
C ALA A 293 14.87 17.53 -1.11
N GLN A 294 15.81 18.36 -1.56
CA GLN A 294 16.79 18.00 -2.61
C GLN A 294 17.69 16.84 -2.15
N THR A 295 18.23 16.92 -0.93
CA THR A 295 19.08 15.86 -0.37
C THR A 295 18.32 14.55 -0.24
N LEU A 296 17.09 14.56 0.28
CA LEU A 296 16.26 13.36 0.38
C LEU A 296 15.91 12.77 -0.98
N LYS A 297 15.64 13.60 -2.00
CA LYS A 297 15.43 13.13 -3.38
C LYS A 297 16.68 12.40 -3.88
N SER A 298 17.85 13.00 -3.76
CA SER A 298 19.11 12.42 -4.23
C SER A 298 19.45 11.11 -3.50
N ASP A 299 19.25 11.06 -2.18
CA ASP A 299 19.43 9.85 -1.36
C ASP A 299 18.46 8.72 -1.79
N LEU A 300 17.19 9.05 -2.04
CA LEU A 300 16.21 8.09 -2.54
C LEU A 300 16.60 7.55 -3.92
N ASP A 301 16.95 8.44 -4.86
CA ASP A 301 17.36 8.07 -6.22
C ASP A 301 18.59 7.13 -6.19
N ALA A 302 19.59 7.45 -5.37
CA ALA A 302 20.78 6.62 -5.18
C ALA A 302 20.44 5.24 -4.60
N LYS A 303 19.64 5.20 -3.51
CA LYS A 303 19.21 3.94 -2.88
C LYS A 303 18.41 3.06 -3.83
N VAL A 304 17.51 3.65 -4.61
CA VAL A 304 16.71 2.96 -5.64
C VAL A 304 17.62 2.38 -6.72
N ALA A 305 18.59 3.14 -7.24
CA ALA A 305 19.52 2.69 -8.26
C ALA A 305 20.42 1.52 -7.78
N GLU A 306 20.75 1.48 -6.49
CA GLU A 306 21.56 0.42 -5.88
C GLU A 306 20.76 -0.81 -5.43
N MET A 307 19.42 -0.81 -5.55
CA MET A 307 18.60 -1.94 -5.10
C MET A 307 18.86 -3.20 -5.92
N LYS A 308 19.40 -4.23 -5.25
CA LYS A 308 19.56 -5.57 -5.82
C LYS A 308 18.28 -6.39 -5.65
N VAL A 309 17.23 -6.03 -6.37
CA VAL A 309 15.88 -6.61 -6.17
C VAL A 309 15.82 -8.11 -6.46
N TYR A 310 16.52 -8.61 -7.48
CA TYR A 310 16.58 -10.05 -7.76
C TYR A 310 17.27 -10.82 -6.64
N ASP A 311 18.37 -10.28 -6.09
CA ASP A 311 19.02 -10.85 -4.90
C ASP A 311 18.07 -10.80 -3.70
N LEU A 312 17.34 -9.70 -3.50
CA LEU A 312 16.37 -9.57 -2.40
C LEU A 312 15.28 -10.65 -2.51
N LEU A 313 14.64 -10.80 -3.68
CA LEU A 313 13.63 -11.81 -3.92
C LEU A 313 14.17 -13.21 -3.63
N SER A 314 15.30 -13.55 -4.23
CA SER A 314 15.92 -14.87 -4.10
C SER A 314 16.37 -15.19 -2.67
N MET A 315 17.06 -14.23 -2.02
CA MET A 315 17.61 -14.40 -0.68
C MET A 315 16.53 -14.38 0.41
N SER A 316 15.41 -13.70 0.18
CA SER A 316 14.29 -13.68 1.12
C SER A 316 13.70 -15.08 1.36
N GLU A 317 13.72 -15.97 0.36
CA GLU A 317 13.12 -17.30 0.46
C GLU A 317 13.82 -18.22 1.50
N TYR A 318 15.08 -17.93 1.87
CA TYR A 318 15.76 -18.67 2.96
C TYR A 318 15.15 -18.35 4.35
N PHE A 319 14.42 -17.25 4.49
CA PHE A 319 13.90 -16.77 5.77
C PHE A 319 12.49 -17.28 6.11
N HIS A 320 11.93 -18.18 5.30
CA HIS A 320 10.60 -18.73 5.54
C HIS A 320 10.38 -19.36 6.92
N SER A 321 11.43 -19.90 7.55
CA SER A 321 11.36 -20.47 8.91
C SER A 321 11.32 -19.40 10.02
N SER A 322 11.65 -18.16 9.69
CA SER A 322 11.69 -17.02 10.63
C SER A 322 10.45 -16.13 10.56
N VAL A 323 9.58 -16.29 9.55
CA VAL A 323 8.43 -15.39 9.28
C VAL A 323 7.58 -15.14 10.52
N ASN A 324 7.18 -16.18 11.26
CA ASN A 324 6.36 -15.99 12.46
C ASN A 324 7.08 -15.14 13.53
N LYS A 325 8.40 -15.31 13.69
CA LYS A 325 9.18 -14.48 14.60
C LYS A 325 9.38 -13.06 14.08
N MET A 326 9.51 -12.87 12.76
CA MET A 326 9.55 -11.55 12.13
C MET A 326 8.25 -10.79 12.40
N ILE A 327 7.11 -11.41 12.15
CA ILE A 327 5.77 -10.87 12.47
C ILE A 327 5.66 -10.56 13.96
N GLY A 328 6.05 -11.52 14.81
CA GLY A 328 6.03 -11.32 16.26
C GLY A 328 6.92 -10.16 16.72
N PHE A 329 8.04 -9.91 16.03
CA PHE A 329 8.90 -8.76 16.27
C PHE A 329 8.28 -7.44 15.77
N LEU A 330 7.63 -7.44 14.60
CA LEU A 330 6.89 -6.27 14.10
C LEU A 330 5.75 -5.86 15.06
N ARG A 331 5.15 -6.82 15.76
CA ARG A 331 4.12 -6.61 16.80
C ARG A 331 4.66 -6.06 18.13
N THR A 332 5.98 -6.02 18.33
CA THR A 332 6.58 -5.60 19.62
C THR A 332 7.59 -4.46 19.49
N THR A 333 8.23 -4.31 18.35
CA THR A 333 9.24 -3.27 18.11
C THR A 333 8.61 -1.88 18.13
N LYS A 334 9.28 -0.91 18.77
CA LYS A 334 8.87 0.50 18.72
C LYS A 334 9.07 1.13 17.33
N GLY A 335 9.67 0.38 16.38
CA GLY A 335 10.04 0.89 15.07
C GLY A 335 11.33 1.71 15.12
N THR A 336 11.80 2.09 13.94
CA THR A 336 13.04 2.87 13.73
C THR A 336 12.80 4.14 12.91
N HIS A 337 11.54 4.44 12.65
CA HIS A 337 11.10 5.49 11.73
C HIS A 337 9.80 6.12 12.25
N ASP A 338 9.54 7.35 11.82
CA ASP A 338 8.36 8.11 12.21
C ASP A 338 7.12 7.65 11.45
N VAL A 339 7.27 7.43 10.14
CA VAL A 339 6.17 7.07 9.25
C VAL A 339 6.67 6.26 8.06
N THR A 340 5.87 5.28 7.61
CA THR A 340 6.03 4.68 6.29
C THR A 340 5.23 5.51 5.30
N LEU A 341 5.87 6.12 4.30
CA LEU A 341 5.21 6.96 3.30
C LEU A 341 5.09 6.22 1.97
N SER A 342 3.86 5.86 1.60
CA SER A 342 3.51 5.28 0.32
C SER A 342 2.92 6.35 -0.60
N ASN A 343 3.66 6.73 -1.64
CA ASN A 343 3.18 7.70 -2.63
C ASN A 343 2.81 6.96 -3.93
N MET A 344 1.52 6.96 -4.27
CA MET A 344 0.99 6.35 -5.50
C MET A 344 1.12 7.26 -6.73
N GLY A 345 1.59 8.50 -6.54
CA GLY A 345 1.79 9.47 -7.60
C GLY A 345 0.48 9.90 -8.25
N LEU A 346 0.56 10.25 -9.54
CA LEU A 346 -0.61 10.57 -10.34
C LEU A 346 -1.37 9.29 -10.69
N LEU A 347 -2.63 9.22 -10.25
CA LEU A 347 -3.52 8.12 -10.60
C LEU A 347 -3.99 8.28 -12.05
N ASN A 348 -3.35 7.54 -12.95
CA ASN A 348 -3.70 7.50 -14.37
C ASN A 348 -5.01 6.72 -14.59
N ILE A 349 -6.14 7.32 -14.22
CA ILE A 349 -7.48 6.78 -14.41
C ILE A 349 -8.37 7.89 -14.96
N ARG A 350 -9.23 7.56 -15.91
CA ARG A 350 -10.11 8.54 -16.55
C ARG A 350 -11.13 9.06 -15.53
N GLN A 351 -11.42 10.36 -15.59
CA GLN A 351 -12.43 10.99 -14.74
C GLN A 351 -13.85 10.76 -15.30
N ASP A 352 -14.08 11.13 -16.56
CA ASP A 352 -15.38 11.06 -17.20
C ASP A 352 -15.63 9.70 -17.88
N TYR A 353 -16.78 9.10 -17.67
CA TYR A 353 -17.27 7.92 -18.39
C TYR A 353 -18.60 8.28 -19.06
N GLN A 354 -19.21 7.38 -19.83
CA GLN A 354 -20.44 7.67 -20.58
C GLN A 354 -21.61 8.02 -19.64
N ASN A 355 -21.75 7.27 -18.54
CA ASN A 355 -22.91 7.36 -17.65
C ASN A 355 -22.58 7.84 -16.22
N PHE A 356 -21.30 8.03 -15.91
CA PHE A 356 -20.84 8.44 -14.59
C PHE A 356 -19.50 9.17 -14.66
N LYS A 357 -19.10 9.80 -13.56
CA LYS A 357 -17.78 10.41 -13.40
C LYS A 357 -17.17 9.96 -12.09
N ILE A 358 -15.86 9.74 -12.05
CA ILE A 358 -15.14 9.61 -10.79
C ILE A 358 -14.88 11.04 -10.28
N GLU A 359 -15.55 11.44 -9.20
CA GLU A 359 -15.30 12.73 -8.57
C GLU A 359 -13.96 12.74 -7.86
N THR A 360 -13.70 11.69 -7.09
CA THR A 360 -12.48 11.53 -6.33
C THR A 360 -12.12 10.08 -6.13
N ILE A 361 -10.83 9.85 -5.92
CA ILE A 361 -10.29 8.60 -5.44
C ILE A 361 -9.59 8.91 -4.13
N TYR A 362 -10.02 8.24 -3.06
CA TYR A 362 -9.44 8.38 -1.74
C TYR A 362 -8.17 7.54 -1.67
N SER A 363 -7.10 8.09 -1.10
CA SER A 363 -5.85 7.36 -0.91
C SER A 363 -6.11 6.11 -0.06
N PRO A 364 -5.59 4.93 -0.45
CA PRO A 364 -5.95 3.67 0.19
C PRO A 364 -5.74 3.70 1.70
N THR A 365 -6.57 2.96 2.40
CA THR A 365 -6.47 2.80 3.84
C THR A 365 -6.17 1.35 4.21
N VAL A 366 -5.47 1.17 5.32
CA VAL A 366 -5.07 -0.12 5.86
C VAL A 366 -4.83 -0.01 7.36
N ALA A 367 -5.28 -1.00 8.12
CA ALA A 367 -4.89 -1.17 9.52
C ALA A 367 -3.78 -2.22 9.62
N PHE A 368 -2.54 -1.76 9.72
CA PHE A 368 -1.42 -2.67 9.93
C PHE A 368 -1.43 -3.28 11.33
N PRO A 369 -1.22 -4.60 11.47
CA PRO A 369 -1.14 -5.27 12.76
C PRO A 369 0.27 -5.18 13.38
N TRP A 370 1.04 -4.17 13.01
CA TRP A 370 2.37 -3.90 13.55
C TRP A 370 2.26 -2.93 14.71
N ARG A 371 3.22 -2.99 15.64
CA ARG A 371 3.24 -2.03 16.75
C ARG A 371 3.43 -0.61 16.25
N ASN A 372 4.45 -0.38 15.41
CA ASN A 372 4.54 0.86 14.64
C ASN A 372 3.67 0.72 13.39
N ALA A 373 2.45 1.25 13.46
CA ALA A 373 1.48 1.21 12.37
C ALA A 373 1.46 2.52 11.54
N ASN A 374 2.31 3.51 11.86
CA ASN A 374 2.29 4.83 11.22
C ASN A 374 2.51 4.70 9.71
N THR A 375 1.46 4.94 8.94
CA THR A 375 1.47 4.85 7.49
C THR A 375 0.79 6.07 6.90
N LEU A 376 1.51 6.81 6.07
CA LEU A 376 0.97 7.89 5.25
C LEU A 376 0.87 7.40 3.81
N VAL A 377 -0.34 7.35 3.27
CA VAL A 377 -0.58 7.09 1.85
C VAL A 377 -1.01 8.37 1.18
N CYS A 378 -0.39 8.72 0.06
CA CYS A 378 -0.82 9.85 -0.74
C CYS A 378 -0.93 9.49 -2.22
N SER A 379 -1.85 10.19 -2.89
CA SER A 379 -2.10 10.03 -4.32
C SER A 379 -2.63 11.33 -4.92
N THR A 380 -2.44 11.52 -6.22
CA THR A 380 -2.96 12.68 -6.94
C THR A 380 -3.98 12.23 -7.96
N PHE A 381 -5.19 12.78 -7.90
CA PHE A 381 -6.23 12.56 -8.89
C PHE A 381 -6.88 13.88 -9.25
N ASN A 382 -7.12 14.10 -10.55
CA ASN A 382 -7.71 15.35 -11.08
C ASN A 382 -7.05 16.63 -10.52
N GLY A 383 -5.71 16.65 -10.49
CA GLY A 383 -4.93 17.79 -10.00
C GLY A 383 -5.03 18.06 -8.49
N GLN A 384 -5.66 17.16 -7.72
CA GLN A 384 -5.82 17.28 -6.28
C GLN A 384 -5.00 16.21 -5.56
N LEU A 385 -4.17 16.62 -4.61
CA LEU A 385 -3.39 15.71 -3.76
C LEU A 385 -4.23 15.29 -2.54
N ASP A 386 -4.35 13.98 -2.36
CA ASP A 386 -5.14 13.32 -1.33
C ASP A 386 -4.23 12.55 -0.37
N PHE A 387 -4.61 12.49 0.90
CA PHE A 387 -3.84 11.84 1.95
C PHE A 387 -4.73 11.00 2.87
N SER A 388 -4.23 9.82 3.22
CA SER A 388 -4.74 8.98 4.31
C SER A 388 -3.58 8.65 5.25
N PHE A 389 -3.66 9.10 6.50
CA PHE A 389 -2.73 8.72 7.57
C PHE A 389 -3.39 7.71 8.48
N MET A 390 -2.77 6.55 8.66
CA MET A 390 -3.26 5.48 9.53
C MET A 390 -2.25 5.16 10.62
N SER A 391 -2.76 4.85 11.81
CA SER A 391 -1.95 4.33 12.91
C SER A 391 -2.82 3.54 13.90
N ASN A 392 -2.30 3.30 15.09
CA ASN A 392 -2.96 2.66 16.22
C ASN A 392 -2.82 3.54 17.47
N GLU A 393 -3.92 3.71 18.21
CA GLU A 393 -3.98 4.59 19.39
C GLU A 393 -2.92 4.26 20.45
N SER A 394 -2.56 2.98 20.58
CA SER A 394 -1.54 2.53 21.53
C SER A 394 -0.10 2.88 21.12
N PHE A 395 0.12 3.29 19.86
CA PHE A 395 1.42 3.66 19.33
C PHE A 395 1.57 5.18 19.14
N LEU A 396 0.63 5.78 18.42
CA LEU A 396 0.54 7.22 18.21
C LEU A 396 -0.92 7.60 18.40
N ARG A 397 -1.24 8.44 19.39
CA ARG A 397 -2.62 8.86 19.65
C ARG A 397 -3.18 9.61 18.44
N GLU A 398 -4.45 9.41 18.14
CA GLU A 398 -5.12 10.11 17.03
C GLU A 398 -5.01 11.63 17.17
N PHE A 399 -5.09 12.14 18.40
CA PHE A 399 -4.85 13.56 18.70
C PHE A 399 -3.49 14.06 18.18
N ASP A 400 -2.41 13.30 18.45
CA ASP A 400 -1.06 13.68 18.03
C ASP A 400 -0.93 13.59 16.49
N ALA A 401 -1.59 12.63 15.84
CA ALA A 401 -1.63 12.54 14.39
C ALA A 401 -2.30 13.75 13.73
N TRP A 402 -3.39 14.26 14.32
CA TRP A 402 -4.02 15.51 13.88
C TRP A 402 -3.09 16.71 14.01
N GLN A 403 -2.30 16.80 15.10
CA GLN A 403 -1.30 17.84 15.27
C GLN A 403 -0.16 17.73 14.24
N ILE A 404 0.33 16.51 13.98
CA ILE A 404 1.37 16.26 12.96
C ILE A 404 0.86 16.65 11.58
N LYS A 405 -0.37 16.25 11.22
CA LYS A 405 -1.02 16.67 9.97
C LYS A 405 -1.07 18.19 9.87
N ALA A 406 -1.62 18.87 10.89
CA ALA A 406 -1.78 20.32 10.88
C ALA A 406 -0.43 21.01 10.64
N ARG A 407 0.60 20.59 11.40
CA ARG A 407 1.93 21.19 11.28
C ARG A 407 2.61 20.87 9.95
N ALA A 408 2.47 19.65 9.43
CA ALA A 408 3.00 19.30 8.11
C ALA A 408 2.35 20.13 6.99
N MET A 409 1.04 20.38 7.09
CA MET A 409 0.32 21.22 6.12
C MET A 409 0.70 22.69 6.22
N GLU A 410 0.95 23.20 7.43
CA GLU A 410 1.51 24.54 7.63
C GLU A 410 2.90 24.67 7.00
N LEU A 411 3.81 23.73 7.27
CA LEU A 411 5.15 23.72 6.68
C LEU A 411 5.10 23.72 5.15
N ILE A 412 4.25 22.88 4.55
CA ILE A 412 4.04 22.90 3.09
C ILE A 412 3.51 24.26 2.64
N LYS A 413 2.51 24.83 3.31
CA LYS A 413 1.89 26.10 2.95
C LYS A 413 2.86 27.28 3.06
N GLU A 414 3.66 27.33 4.12
CA GLU A 414 4.70 28.34 4.35
C GLU A 414 5.69 28.31 3.15
N ASN A 415 6.23 27.13 2.85
CA ASN A 415 7.29 26.96 1.86
C ASN A 415 6.84 27.10 0.39
N ILE A 416 5.57 26.83 0.06
CA ILE A 416 5.06 27.06 -1.31
C ILE A 416 4.70 28.52 -1.59
N ASN A 417 4.56 29.36 -0.54
CA ASN A 417 4.27 30.79 -0.68
C ASN A 417 5.51 31.67 -0.44
N GLU A 418 6.66 31.08 -0.08
CA GLU A 418 7.94 31.77 -0.14
C GLU A 418 8.16 32.30 -1.56
N LEU A 419 8.20 33.62 -1.69
CA LEU A 419 8.65 34.27 -2.92
C LEU A 419 10.05 33.74 -3.22
N ALA A 420 10.29 33.29 -4.46
CA ALA A 420 11.66 33.12 -4.90
C ALA A 420 12.29 34.51 -4.83
N ASP A 421 13.25 34.70 -3.92
CA ASP A 421 14.16 35.85 -4.02
C ASP A 421 14.87 35.70 -5.36
N VAL A 422 14.42 36.50 -6.34
CA VAL A 422 14.93 36.54 -7.72
C VAL A 422 16.31 37.16 -7.75
#